data_AF-A0A924CB73-F1
#
_entry.id   AF-A0A924CB73-F1
#
_cell.length_a   1.000
_cell.length_b   1.000
_cell.length_c   1.000
_cell.angle_alpha   90.00
_cell.angle_beta   90.00
_cell.angle_gamma   90.00
#
_symmetry.space_group_name_H-M   'P 1'
#
loop_
_entity.id
_entity.type
_entity.pdbx_description
1 polymer ?
#
loop_
_entity_poly.entity_id
_entity_poly.type
_entity_poly.pdbx_seq_one_letter_code
_entity_poly.pdbx_strand_id
1 'polypeptide(L)' 'VLIRGGRVKDLPGVRYHIVRGSLDTAGVKDRKQSRSKYGTKKEKAKK' A
#
# COMPACT_ATOMS: atom_id res chain seq x y z
N VAL A 1 10.40 -7.08 -1.88
CA VAL A 1 8.90 -6.90 -1.87
C VAL A 1 8.30 -7.78 -0.77
N LEU A 2 7.40 -7.26 0.08
CA LEU A 2 6.71 -8.04 1.13
C LEU A 2 5.27 -8.37 0.71
N ILE A 3 4.83 -9.60 0.97
CA ILE A 3 3.51 -10.12 0.55
C ILE A 3 2.60 -10.28 1.78
N ARG A 4 1.32 -9.92 1.63
CA ARG A 4 0.25 -10.20 2.61
C ARG A 4 -0.88 -10.99 1.98
N GLY A 5 -1.60 -11.73 2.81
CA GLY A 5 -2.82 -12.44 2.40
C GLY A 5 -3.90 -11.49 1.87
N GLY A 6 -4.66 -11.97 0.89
CA GLY A 6 -5.84 -11.29 0.36
C GLY A 6 -6.01 -11.54 -1.12
N ARG A 7 -7.14 -12.16 -1.48
CA ARG A 7 -7.49 -12.49 -2.86
C ARG A 7 -8.10 -11.28 -3.56
N VAL A 8 -7.67 -11.03 -4.79
CA VAL A 8 -8.41 -10.14 -5.70
C VAL A 8 -9.61 -10.91 -6.22
N LYS A 9 -10.82 -10.44 -5.89
CA LYS A 9 -12.08 -11.14 -6.18
C LYS A 9 -12.23 -11.45 -7.67
N ASP A 10 -11.88 -10.47 -8.50
CA ASP A 10 -12.19 -10.48 -9.93
C ASP A 10 -11.15 -11.24 -10.78
N LEU A 11 -10.00 -11.59 -10.20
CA LEU A 11 -8.90 -12.22 -10.94
C LEU A 11 -8.64 -13.65 -10.44
N PRO A 12 -8.78 -14.68 -11.29
CA PRO A 12 -8.35 -16.03 -10.95
C PRO A 12 -6.82 -16.07 -10.82
N GLY A 13 -6.32 -16.73 -9.77
CA GLY A 13 -4.88 -16.89 -9.52
C GLY A 13 -4.23 -15.78 -8.67
N VAL A 14 -4.85 -14.60 -8.54
CA VAL A 14 -4.29 -13.50 -7.73
C VAL A 14 -4.78 -13.60 -6.27
N ARG A 15 -4.03 -14.35 -5.46
CA ARG A 15 -4.41 -14.69 -4.07
C ARG A 15 -3.75 -13.82 -2.99
N TYR A 16 -2.85 -12.94 -3.38
CA TYR A 16 -2.04 -12.15 -2.46
C TYR A 16 -1.95 -10.69 -2.89
N HIS A 17 -1.70 -9.82 -1.91
CA HIS A 17 -1.40 -8.42 -2.14
C HIS A 17 0.01 -8.08 -1.70
N ILE A 18 0.59 -7.08 -2.36
CA ILE A 18 1.86 -6.51 -1.96
C ILE A 18 1.62 -5.50 -0.82
N VAL A 19 2.45 -5.57 0.23
CA VAL A 19 2.53 -4.53 1.25
C VAL A 19 3.29 -3.35 0.64
N ARG A 20 2.69 -2.15 0.64
CA ARG A 20 3.29 -0.93 0.07
C ARG A 20 4.08 -0.18 1.14
N GLY A 21 5.20 0.42 0.75
CA GLY A 21 6.07 1.17 1.67
C GLY A 21 6.98 0.27 2.53
N SER A 22 7.20 -0.98 2.11
CA SER A 22 8.07 -1.95 2.77
C SER A 22 9.02 -2.60 1.74
N LEU A 23 10.27 -2.82 2.14
CA LEU A 23 11.37 -3.25 1.26
C LEU A 23 11.43 -2.39 -0.01
N ASP A 24 11.50 -3.01 -1.19
CA ASP A 24 11.68 -2.33 -2.49
C ASP A 24 10.40 -1.64 -3.02
N THR A 25 9.30 -1.69 -2.27
CA THR A 25 8.02 -1.15 -2.75
C THR A 25 7.76 0.26 -2.24
N ALA A 26 7.64 1.21 -3.16
CA ALA A 26 7.27 2.58 -2.81
C ALA A 26 5.81 2.70 -2.34
N GLY A 27 5.54 3.68 -1.48
CA GLY A 27 4.18 4.09 -1.13
C GLY A 27 3.48 4.82 -2.28
N VAL A 28 2.19 5.14 -2.12
CA VAL A 28 1.45 5.98 -3.08
C VAL A 28 1.70 7.45 -2.76
N LYS A 29 2.13 8.25 -3.75
CA LYS A 29 2.34 9.69 -3.58
C LYS A 29 1.01 10.42 -3.34
N ASP A 30 1.04 11.47 -2.52
CA ASP A 30 -0.07 12.41 -2.26
C ASP A 30 -1.37 11.77 -1.72
N ARG A 31 -1.30 10.54 -1.19
CA ARG A 31 -2.45 9.84 -0.65
C ARG A 31 -2.81 10.39 0.74
N LYS A 32 -3.85 11.23 0.79
CA LYS A 32 -4.32 11.86 2.03
C LYS A 32 -5.18 10.93 2.91
N GLN A 33 -5.93 10.00 2.30
CA GLN A 33 -6.86 9.09 2.99
C GLN A 33 -6.43 7.62 2.92
N SER A 34 -6.66 6.86 4.00
CA SER A 34 -6.24 5.45 4.16
C SER A 34 -4.73 5.20 3.92
N ARG A 35 -3.91 6.18 4.26
CA ARG A 35 -2.46 6.23 4.00
C ARG A 35 -1.66 5.04 4.56
N SER A 36 -2.11 4.44 5.66
CA SER A 36 -1.48 3.26 6.26
C SER A 36 -1.52 2.03 5.35
N LYS A 37 -2.61 1.83 4.59
CA LYS A 37 -2.75 0.71 3.64
C LYS A 37 -1.83 0.86 2.43
N TYR A 38 -1.55 2.10 2.03
CA TYR A 38 -0.82 2.43 0.81
C TYR A 38 0.62 2.89 1.05
N GLY A 39 1.12 2.78 2.29
CA GLY A 39 2.51 3.07 2.62
C GLY A 39 2.88 4.56 2.57
N THR A 40 1.92 5.46 2.80
CA THR A 40 2.13 6.90 2.73
C THR A 40 2.23 7.50 4.14
N LYS A 41 3.29 8.27 4.41
CA LYS A 41 3.46 8.96 5.70
C LYS A 41 2.49 10.13 5.82
N LYS A 42 2.22 10.58 7.06
CA LYS A 42 1.46 11.82 7.27
C LYS A 42 2.31 12.96 6.74
N GLU A 43 1.75 13.79 5.87
CA GLU A 43 2.36 15.07 5.57
C GLU A 43 2.40 15.90 6.86
N LYS A 44 3.56 16.48 7.15
CA LYS A 44 3.66 17.47 8.23
C LYS A 44 2.88 18.69 7.76
N ALA A 45 1.95 19.16 8.59
CA ALA A 45 1.29 20.43 8.32
C ALA A 45 2.38 21.50 8.22
N LYS A 46 2.52 22.13 7.04
CA LYS A 46 3.32 23.34 6.93
C LYS A 46 2.61 24.38 7.78
N LYS A 47 3.29 24.81 8.85
CA LYS A 47 2.85 25.91 9.70
C LYS A 47 2.99 27.22 8.92
#